data_AF-A0A4P9XMN2-F1
#
_entry.id   AF-A0A4P9XMN2-F1
#
_cell.length_a   1.000
_cell.length_b   1.000
_cell.length_c   1.000
_cell.angle_alpha   90.00
_cell.angle_beta   90.00
_cell.angle_gamma   90.00
#
_symmetry.space_group_name_H-M   'P 1'
#
loop_
_entity.id
_entity.type
_entity.pdbx_description
1 polymer ?
#
loop_
_entity_poly.entity_id
_entity_poly.type
_entity_poly.pdbx_seq_one_letter_code
_entity_poly.pdbx_strand_id
1 'polypeptide(L)' 'MTPEEKDDVLPFVVVQVISALKYLEAMSFVHENINAENIMIDNDTATGVPEVIITDLHSVTGSYMSNNFDLRKGAEAD' A
#
# COMPACT_ATOMS: atom_id res chain seq x y z
N MET A 1 23.99 6.06 3.76
CA MET A 1 23.83 5.29 2.52
C MET A 1 24.37 6.06 1.34
N THR A 2 25.27 5.46 0.58
CA THR A 2 25.66 5.90 -0.77
C THR A 2 24.51 5.64 -1.76
N PRO A 3 24.54 6.21 -2.98
CA PRO A 3 23.57 5.88 -4.03
C PRO A 3 23.51 4.38 -4.33
N GLU A 4 24.66 3.70 -4.38
CA GLU A 4 24.74 2.26 -4.65
C GLU A 4 24.07 1.45 -3.53
N GLU A 5 24.32 1.81 -2.27
CA GLU A 5 23.64 1.19 -1.12
C GLU A 5 22.11 1.43 -1.14
N LYS A 6 21.66 2.55 -1.69
CA LYS A 6 20.21 2.82 -1.88
C LYS A 6 19.61 1.95 -2.98
N ASP A 7 20.34 1.76 -4.08
CA ASP A 7 19.88 0.93 -5.20
C ASP A 7 19.76 -0.54 -4.78
N ASP A 8 20.64 -1.01 -3.89
CA ASP A 8 20.58 -2.37 -3.33
C ASP A 8 19.33 -2.60 -2.45
N VAL A 9 18.86 -1.58 -1.72
CA VAL A 9 17.67 -1.69 -0.85
C VAL A 9 16.35 -1.38 -1.54
N LEU A 10 16.39 -0.70 -2.69
CA LEU A 10 15.20 -0.25 -3.43
C LEU A 10 14.21 -1.39 -3.75
N PRO A 11 14.64 -2.60 -4.16
CA PRO A 11 13.72 -3.72 -4.37
C PRO A 11 12.95 -4.13 -3.11
N PHE A 12 13.58 -4.09 -1.94
CA PHE A 12 12.92 -4.41 -0.66
C PHE A 12 11.88 -3.36 -0.28
N VAL A 13 12.18 -2.09 -0.56
CA VAL A 13 11.22 -0.99 -0.36
C VAL A 13 9.99 -1.20 -1.25
N VAL A 14 10.20 -1.49 -2.55
CA VAL A 14 9.10 -1.71 -3.51
C VAL A 14 8.25 -2.91 -3.12
N VAL A 15 8.85 -4.02 -2.69
CA VAL A 15 8.12 -5.21 -2.22
C VAL A 15 7.25 -4.90 -1.01
N GLN A 16 7.74 -4.11 -0.06
CA GLN A 16 6.96 -3.71 1.11
C GLN A 16 5.79 -2.80 0.73
N VAL A 17 5.98 -1.83 -0.17
CA VAL A 17 4.88 -1.00 -0.70
C VAL A 17 3.81 -1.87 -1.36
N ILE A 18 4.20 -2.77 -2.25
CA ILE A 18 3.26 -3.70 -2.92
C ILE A 18 2.51 -4.55 -1.89
N SER A 19 3.20 -5.03 -0.86
CA SER A 19 2.61 -5.87 0.19
C SER A 19 1.58 -5.10 1.02
N ALA A 20 1.87 -3.85 1.37
CA ALA A 20 0.93 -2.96 2.05
C ALA A 20 -0.30 -2.66 1.19
N LEU A 21 -0.13 -2.44 -0.12
CA LEU A 21 -1.26 -2.22 -1.04
C LEU A 21 -2.14 -3.45 -1.21
N LYS A 22 -1.54 -4.64 -1.32
CA LYS A 22 -2.29 -5.91 -1.34
C LYS A 22 -3.06 -6.13 -0.05
N TYR A 23 -2.50 -5.74 1.09
CA TYR A 23 -3.22 -5.77 2.35
C TYR A 23 -4.43 -4.85 2.31
N LEU A 24 -4.29 -3.60 1.89
CA LEU A 24 -5.43 -2.68 1.74
C LEU A 24 -6.50 -3.25 0.79
N GLU A 25 -6.09 -3.77 -0.36
CA GLU A 25 -6.99 -4.41 -1.33
C GLU A 25 -7.77 -5.57 -0.69
N ALA A 26 -7.09 -6.46 0.04
CA ALA A 26 -7.73 -7.59 0.73
C ALA A 26 -8.76 -7.13 1.79
N MET A 27 -8.57 -5.94 2.36
CA MET A 27 -9.50 -5.32 3.30
C MET A 27 -10.63 -4.52 2.60
N SER A 28 -10.67 -4.54 1.26
CA SER A 28 -11.57 -3.70 0.43
C SER A 28 -11.34 -2.20 0.63
N PHE A 29 -10.07 -1.82 0.80
CA PHE A 29 -9.60 -0.45 0.94
C PHE A 29 -8.69 -0.03 -0.21
N VAL A 30 -8.74 1.26 -0.55
CA VAL A 30 -7.87 1.92 -1.52
C VAL A 30 -7.27 3.14 -0.85
N HIS A 31 -5.94 3.31 -0.89
CA HIS A 31 -5.25 4.43 -0.25
C HIS A 31 -5.51 5.78 -0.94
N GLU A 32 -5.78 5.75 -2.24
CA GLU A 32 -6.07 6.90 -3.14
C GLU A 32 -4.96 7.95 -3.30
N ASN A 33 -3.97 8.01 -2.41
CA ASN A 33 -2.92 9.03 -2.43
C ASN A 33 -1.51 8.46 -2.19
N ILE A 34 -1.13 7.44 -2.95
CA ILE A 34 0.22 6.86 -2.88
C ILE A 34 1.21 7.77 -3.62
N ASN A 35 2.10 8.40 -2.86
CA ASN A 35 3.16 9.26 -3.34
C ASN A 35 4.35 9.21 -2.34
N ALA A 36 5.48 9.84 -2.68
CA ALA A 36 6.68 9.79 -1.85
C ALA A 36 6.53 10.44 -0.46
N GLU A 37 5.63 11.41 -0.29
CA GLU A 37 5.36 12.07 1.00
C GLU A 37 4.58 11.16 1.96
N ASN A 38 3.82 10.22 1.40
CA ASN A 38 3.00 9.25 2.12
C ASN A 38 3.68 7.88 2.33
N ILE A 39 4.97 7.80 2.05
CA ILE A 39 5.81 6.61 2.25
C ILE A 39 6.93 7.00 3.22
N MET A 40 6.85 6.52 4.45
CA MET A 40 7.93 6.64 5.42
C MET A 40 8.87 5.44 5.32
N ILE A 41 10.17 5.70 5.39
CA ILE A 41 11.22 4.69 5.43
C ILE A 41 11.91 4.80 6.79
N ASP A 42 11.74 3.79 7.63
CA ASP A 42 12.49 3.65 8.87
C ASP A 42 13.74 2.82 8.61
N ASN A 43 14.90 3.42 8.88
CA ASN A 43 16.21 2.81 8.66
C ASN A 43 16.82 2.26 9.97
N ASP A 44 16.18 2.46 11.12
CA ASP A 44 16.65 1.99 12.43
C ASP A 44 16.25 0.53 12.69
N THR A 45 16.58 -0.33 11.74
CA THR A 45 16.29 -1.76 11.85
C THR A 45 17.58 -2.53 12.18
N ALA A 46 17.50 -3.42 13.17
CA ALA A 46 18.61 -4.31 13.52
C ALA A 46 19.00 -5.27 12.38
N THR A 47 18.15 -5.40 11.35
CA THR A 47 18.32 -6.30 10.20
C THR A 47 19.06 -5.67 9.03
N GLY A 48 19.25 -4.35 9.02
CA GLY A 48 19.82 -3.61 7.89
C GLY A 48 18.90 -3.53 6.66
N VAL A 49 17.66 -4.02 6.76
CA VAL A 49 16.61 -3.84 5.75
C VAL A 49 15.66 -2.77 6.26
N PRO A 50 15.47 -1.65 5.53
CA PRO A 50 14.58 -0.59 5.99
C PRO A 50 13.13 -1.07 6.06
N GLU A 51 12.39 -0.60 7.06
CA GLU A 51 10.96 -0.81 7.18
C GLU A 51 10.21 0.29 6.43
N VAL A 52 9.20 -0.08 5.65
CA VAL A 52 8.37 0.85 4.89
C VAL A 52 6.99 0.96 5.54
N ILE A 53 6.60 2.20 5.84
CA ILE A 53 5.32 2.52 6.46
C ILE A 53 4.51 3.39 5.49
N ILE A 54 3.32 2.92 5.10
CA ILE A 54 2.35 3.73 4.35
C ILE A 54 1.55 4.58 5.34
N THR A 55 1.66 5.91 5.21
CA THR A 55 1.03 6.87 6.14
C THR A 55 -0.25 7.42 5.56
N ASP A 56 -0.80 8.50 6.13
CA ASP A 56 -1.94 9.23 5.55
C ASP A 56 -3.21 8.38 5.39
N LEU A 57 -3.43 7.44 6.32
CA LEU A 57 -4.53 6.49 6.24
C LEU A 57 -5.94 7.12 6.35
N HIS A 58 -6.03 8.42 6.66
CA HIS A 58 -7.30 9.14 6.61
C HIS A 58 -7.77 9.42 5.17
N SER A 59 -6.86 9.33 4.19
CA SER A 59 -7.15 9.38 2.76
C SER A 59 -7.66 8.04 2.21
N VAL A 60 -7.60 6.97 3.00
CA VAL A 60 -8.05 5.63 2.59
C VAL A 60 -9.57 5.61 2.48
N THR A 61 -10.07 5.12 1.34
CA THR A 61 -11.49 4.89 1.11
C THR A 61 -11.79 3.40 1.02
N GLY A 62 -13.06 3.05 1.21
CA GLY A 62 -13.56 1.68 1.08
C GLY A 62 -14.40 1.27 2.27
N SER A 63 -14.94 0.05 2.20
CA SER A 63 -15.79 -0.51 3.24
C SER A 63 -15.18 -1.83 3.68
N TYR A 64 -14.82 -1.90 4.97
CA TYR A 64 -14.15 -3.03 5.56
C TYR A 64 -14.90 -4.34 5.28
N MET A 65 -14.26 -5.28 4.59
CA MET A 65 -14.84 -6.58 4.24
C MET A 65 -16.20 -6.44 3.51
N SER A 66 -16.38 -5.38 2.73
CA SER A 66 -17.56 -5.21 1.89
C SER A 66 -17.56 -6.28 0.80
N ASN A 67 -18.45 -7.25 0.91
CA ASN A 67 -18.71 -8.28 -0.10
C ASN A 67 -19.26 -7.75 -1.43
N ASN A 68 -19.17 -6.44 -1.72
CA ASN A 68 -19.66 -5.81 -2.95
C ASN A 68 -18.73 -6.05 -4.16
N PHE A 69 -18.26 -7.28 -4.35
CA PHE A 69 -17.88 -7.73 -5.69
C PHE A 69 -19.20 -7.94 -6.48
N ASP A 70 -19.53 -6.95 -7.31
CA ASP A 70 -20.61 -6.91 -8.31
C ASP A 70 -22.08 -6.98 -7.82
N LEU A 71 -22.72 -5.82 -7.68
CA LEU A 71 -24.19 -5.66 -7.78
C LEU A 71 -24.62 -4.80 -8.99
N ARG A 72 -23.71 -4.41 -9.88
CA ARG A 72 -24.04 -3.55 -11.04
C ARG A 72 -24.36 -4.29 -12.34
N LYS A 73 -24.53 -5.62 -12.32
CA LYS A 73 -24.88 -6.42 -13.51
C LYS A 73 -26.33 -6.89 -13.62
N GLY A 74 -27.29 -6.26 -12.93
CA GLY A 74 -28.67 -6.77 -12.90
C GLY A 74 -29.80 -5.74 -12.95
N ALA A 75 -29.55 -4.48 -13.33
CA ALA A 75 -30.59 -3.45 -13.37
C ALA A 75 -30.80 -2.85 -14.76
N GLU A 76 -30.94 -3.70 -15.78
CA GLU A 76 -31.62 -3.37 -17.05
C GLU A 76 -32.34 -4.61 -17.58
N ALA A 77 -33.54 -4.87 -17.06
CA ALA A 77 -34.62 -5.62 -17.71
C ALA A 77 -35.85 -5.59 -16.80
N ASP A 78 -36.73 -4.62 -17.03
CA ASP A 78 -38.20 -4.79 -17.13
C ASP A 78 -38.86 -3.43 -17.44
#